data_AF-A0A3D4I0C0-F1
#
_entry.id   AF-A0A3D4I0C0-F1
#
_cell.length_a   1.000
_cell.length_b   1.000
_cell.length_c   1.000
_cell.angle_alpha   90.00
_cell.angle_beta   90.00
_cell.angle_gamma   90.00
#
_symmetry.space_group_name_H-M   'P 1'
#
loop_
_entity.id
_entity.type
_entity.pdbx_description
1 polymer ?
#
loop_
_entity_poly.entity_id
_entity_poly.type
_entity_poly.pdbx_seq_one_letter_code
_entity_poly.pdbx_strand_id
1 'polypeptide(L)'
;MKKSVTALWALGLLQAVGASLVLWGWTTLMTNMNQLIAETPEPTLPAFLIIPITFIVTAVLSVGAVLGHPIYLALNKHWPKALWLIGWTLIWLIVLAGILVYFY
;
A
#
# COMPACT_ATOMS: atom_id res chain seq x y z
N MET A 1 -29.65 5.33 -3.53
CA MET A 1 -28.82 6.20 -2.65
C MET A 1 -27.74 6.89 -3.48
N LYS A 2 -27.85 8.22 -3.69
CA LYS A 2 -26.77 9.03 -4.30
C LYS A 2 -25.61 9.10 -3.29
N LYS A 3 -24.68 8.13 -3.31
CA LYS A 3 -23.41 8.30 -2.60
C LYS A 3 -22.68 9.45 -3.29
N SER A 4 -22.58 10.57 -2.58
CA SER A 4 -21.96 11.81 -3.05
C SER A 4 -20.53 11.54 -3.50
N VAL A 5 -20.10 12.17 -4.60
CA VAL A 5 -18.72 12.09 -5.14
C VAL A 5 -17.66 12.29 -4.04
N THR A 6 -17.98 13.09 -3.02
CA THR A 6 -17.18 13.30 -1.81
C THR A 6 -16.85 12.01 -1.05
N ALA A 7 -17.76 11.04 -0.98
CA ALA A 7 -17.54 9.78 -0.29
C ALA A 7 -16.53 8.88 -1.03
N LEU A 8 -16.54 8.88 -2.37
CA LEU A 8 -15.54 8.15 -3.16
C LEU A 8 -14.15 8.80 -3.03
N TRP A 9 -14.11 10.13 -3.00
CA TRP A 9 -12.88 10.89 -2.73
C TRP A 9 -12.27 10.57 -1.37
N ALA A 10 -13.08 10.61 -0.31
CA ALA A 10 -12.63 10.32 1.04
C ALA A 10 -12.16 8.87 1.21
N LEU A 11 -12.86 7.92 0.57
CA LEU A 11 -12.45 6.52 0.57
C LEU A 11 -11.12 6.32 -0.18
N GLY A 12 -10.94 6.96 -1.35
CA GLY A 12 -9.68 6.90 -2.09
C GLY A 12 -8.50 7.46 -1.29
N LEU A 13 -8.71 8.57 -0.57
CA LEU A 13 -7.69 9.13 0.33
C LEU A 13 -7.35 8.15 1.47
N LEU A 14 -8.37 7.56 2.12
CA LEU A 14 -8.16 6.58 3.19
C LEU A 14 -7.35 5.37 2.70
N GLN A 15 -7.64 4.88 1.49
CA GLN A 15 -6.88 3.79 0.87
C GLN A 15 -5.44 4.18 0.56
N ALA A 16 -5.21 5.39 0.05
CA ALA A 16 -3.87 5.89 -0.23
C ALA A 16 -3.04 6.06 1.06
N VAL A 17 -3.65 6.58 2.13
CA VAL A 17 -3.01 6.68 3.45
C VAL A 17 -2.69 5.29 4.01
N GLY A 18 -3.64 4.36 3.97
CA GLY A 18 -3.41 2.98 4.42
C GLY A 18 -2.28 2.29 3.65
N ALA A 19 -2.24 2.43 2.32
CA ALA A 19 -1.16 1.92 1.49
C ALA A 19 0.20 2.55 1.83
N SER A 20 0.22 3.86 2.04
CA SER A 20 1.44 4.60 2.40
C SER A 20 1.99 4.16 3.76
N LEU A 21 1.12 3.92 4.75
CA LEU A 21 1.53 3.40 6.06
C LEU A 21 2.11 1.98 5.96
N VAL A 22 1.52 1.11 5.15
CA VAL A 22 2.05 -0.25 4.91
C VAL A 22 3.42 -0.20 4.23
N LEU A 23 3.58 0.66 3.21
CA LEU A 23 4.86 0.86 2.53
C LEU A 23 5.93 1.47 3.45
N TRP A 24 5.56 2.41 4.31
CA TRP A 24 6.47 3.01 5.28
C TRP A 24 6.94 1.99 6.32
N GLY A 25 6.01 1.19 6.87
CA GLY A 25 6.34 0.10 7.80
C GLY A 25 7.29 -0.92 7.17
N TRP A 26 7.04 -1.30 5.92
CA TRP A 26 7.93 -2.17 5.15
C TRP A 26 9.33 -1.58 4.96
N THR A 27 9.41 -0.33 4.52
CA THR A 27 10.69 0.35 4.27
C THR A 27 11.50 0.45 5.55
N THR A 28 10.85 0.79 6.66
CA THR A 28 11.48 0.87 7.99
C THR A 28 11.99 -0.51 8.42
N LEU A 29 11.17 -1.56 8.29
CA LEU A 29 11.56 -2.91 8.65
C LEU A 29 12.76 -3.39 7.81
N MET A 30 12.72 -3.19 6.50
CA MET A 30 13.81 -3.58 5.61
C MET A 30 15.10 -2.80 5.89
N THR A 31 15.01 -1.52 6.23
CA THR A 31 16.19 -0.71 6.58
C THR A 31 16.87 -1.23 7.86
N ASN A 32 16.09 -1.53 8.90
CA ASN A 32 16.61 -2.10 10.14
C ASN A 32 17.14 -3.54 9.94
N MET A 33 16.45 -4.34 9.14
CA MET A 33 16.92 -5.69 8.80
C MET A 33 18.22 -5.65 7.99
N ASN A 34 18.36 -4.72 7.06
CA ASN A 34 19.58 -4.61 6.26
C ASN A 34 20.78 -4.24 7.13
N GLN A 35 20.60 -3.43 8.17
CA GLN A 35 21.63 -3.16 9.18
C GLN A 35 22.00 -4.43 9.96
N LEU A 36 21.01 -5.18 10.45
CA LEU A 36 21.23 -6.45 11.16
C LEU A 36 21.92 -7.52 10.30
N ILE A 37 21.62 -7.57 9.00
CA ILE A 37 22.17 -8.56 8.07
C ILE A 37 23.56 -8.15 7.58
N ALA A 38 23.81 -6.86 7.36
CA ALA A 38 25.12 -6.34 6.92
C ALA A 38 26.22 -6.52 7.98
N GLU A 39 25.86 -6.64 9.26
CA GLU A 39 26.80 -6.95 10.35
C GLU A 39 27.19 -8.44 10.42
N THR A 40 26.53 -9.32 9.67
CA THR A 40 26.88 -10.75 9.60
C THR A 40 27.64 -11.09 8.31
N PRO A 41 28.85 -11.69 8.40
CA PRO A 41 29.72 -11.95 7.24
C PRO A 41 29.23 -13.06 6.29
N GLU A 42 28.22 -13.84 6.69
CA GLU A 42 27.59 -14.84 5.84
C GLU A 42 26.08 -14.61 5.76
N PRO A 43 25.44 -14.86 4.60
CA PRO A 43 23.99 -14.76 4.47
C PRO A 43 23.33 -15.76 5.43
N THR A 44 22.80 -15.24 6.53
CA THR A 44 22.15 -16.07 7.54
C THR A 44 20.82 -16.60 6.99
N LEU A 45 20.50 -17.87 7.24
CA LEU A 45 19.23 -18.50 6.86
C LEU A 45 17.99 -17.65 7.22
N PRO A 46 17.94 -16.94 8.37
CA PRO A 46 16.87 -16.00 8.69
C PRO A 46 16.74 -14.84 7.70
N ALA A 47 17.84 -14.27 7.20
CA ALA A 47 17.78 -13.20 6.19
C ALA A 47 17.10 -13.68 4.91
N PHE A 48 17.44 -14.90 4.47
CA PHE A 48 16.91 -15.51 3.25
C PHE A 48 15.41 -15.86 3.35
N LEU A 49 14.90 -16.10 4.57
CA LEU A 49 13.49 -16.46 4.79
C LEU A 49 12.64 -15.25 5.20
N ILE A 50 13.13 -14.37 6.08
CA ILE A 50 12.36 -13.25 6.61
C ILE A 50 12.10 -12.21 5.52
N ILE A 51 13.07 -11.93 4.65
CA ILE A 51 12.90 -10.95 3.56
C ILE A 51 11.74 -11.34 2.62
N PRO A 52 11.69 -12.56 2.03
CA PRO A 52 10.58 -12.97 1.18
C PRO A 52 9.24 -13.05 1.91
N ILE A 53 9.23 -13.60 3.15
CA ILE A 53 7.99 -13.71 3.94
C ILE A 53 7.40 -12.32 4.18
N THR A 54 8.24 -11.38 4.58
CA THR A 54 7.77 -10.06 4.97
C THR A 54 7.39 -9.23 3.73
N PHE A 55 8.04 -9.48 2.59
CA PHE A 55 7.63 -8.95 1.28
C PHE A 55 6.24 -9.45 0.90
N ILE A 56 5.99 -10.76 1.00
CA ILE A 56 4.69 -11.37 0.69
C ILE A 56 3.60 -10.80 1.60
N VAL A 57 3.84 -10.73 2.91
CA VAL A 57 2.89 -10.16 3.87
C VAL A 57 2.57 -8.71 3.52
N THR A 58 3.58 -7.89 3.27
CA THR A 58 3.39 -6.48 2.91
C THR A 58 2.64 -6.31 1.59
N ALA A 59 2.96 -7.14 0.58
CA ALA A 59 2.28 -7.12 -0.72
C ALA A 59 0.80 -7.45 -0.55
N VAL A 60 0.47 -8.50 0.22
CA VAL A 60 -0.92 -8.90 0.50
C VAL A 60 -1.66 -7.81 1.27
N LEU A 61 -1.05 -7.21 2.29
CA LEU A 61 -1.64 -6.12 3.06
C LEU A 61 -1.89 -4.86 2.19
N SER A 62 -0.94 -4.53 1.32
CA SER A 62 -1.06 -3.39 0.40
C SER A 62 -2.18 -3.59 -0.61
N VAL A 63 -2.27 -4.79 -1.19
CA VAL A 63 -3.38 -5.18 -2.08
C VAL A 63 -4.70 -5.13 -1.32
N GLY A 64 -4.76 -5.62 -0.09
CA GLY A 64 -5.98 -5.55 0.74
C GLY A 64 -6.43 -4.11 0.99
N ALA A 65 -5.50 -3.22 1.36
CA ALA A 65 -5.78 -1.81 1.62
C ALA A 65 -6.29 -1.05 0.38
N VAL A 66 -5.69 -1.31 -0.79
CA VAL A 66 -5.99 -0.58 -2.03
C VAL A 66 -7.13 -1.22 -2.82
N LEU A 67 -7.16 -2.55 -2.93
CA LEU A 67 -8.05 -3.28 -3.83
C LEU A 67 -9.20 -3.99 -3.11
N GLY A 68 -9.17 -4.15 -1.78
CA GLY A 68 -10.24 -4.84 -1.04
C GLY A 68 -11.64 -4.27 -1.31
N HIS A 69 -11.80 -2.94 -1.21
CA HIS A 69 -13.09 -2.29 -1.48
C HIS A 69 -13.46 -2.26 -2.99
N PRO A 70 -12.54 -1.94 -3.92
CA PRO A 70 -12.80 -2.10 -5.35
C PRO A 70 -13.24 -3.49 -5.77
N ILE A 71 -12.60 -4.55 -5.25
CA ILE A 71 -12.95 -5.95 -5.53
C ILE A 71 -14.38 -6.22 -5.03
N TYR A 72 -14.72 -5.81 -3.81
CA TYR A 72 -16.08 -5.92 -3.29
C TYR A 72 -17.11 -5.21 -4.20
N LEU A 73 -16.78 -4.01 -4.71
CA LEU A 73 -17.67 -3.28 -5.62
C LEU A 73 -17.82 -3.97 -6.98
N ALA A 74 -16.73 -4.52 -7.53
CA ALA A 74 -16.74 -5.25 -8.79
C ALA A 74 -17.59 -6.53 -8.70
N LEU A 75 -17.44 -7.31 -7.61
CA LEU A 75 -18.24 -8.50 -7.33
C LEU A 75 -19.74 -8.20 -7.20
N ASN A 76 -20.09 -7.01 -6.72
CA ASN A 76 -21.48 -6.53 -6.62
C ASN A 76 -21.98 -5.80 -7.89
N LYS A 77 -21.39 -6.08 -9.07
CA LYS A 77 -21.75 -5.49 -10.38
C LYS A 77 -21.62 -3.96 -10.46
N HIS A 78 -20.86 -3.33 -9.56
CA HIS A 78 -20.62 -1.88 -9.55
C HIS A 78 -19.25 -1.51 -10.16
N TRP A 79 -18.92 -2.10 -11.31
CA TRP A 79 -17.65 -1.91 -12.02
C TRP A 79 -17.23 -0.46 -12.23
N PRO A 80 -18.11 0.48 -12.66
CA PRO A 80 -17.72 1.87 -12.83
C PRO A 80 -17.22 2.50 -11.52
N LYS A 81 -17.87 2.20 -10.39
CA LYS A 81 -17.45 2.73 -9.09
C LYS A 81 -16.13 2.13 -8.61
N ALA A 82 -15.90 0.85 -8.88
CA ALA A 82 -14.64 0.19 -8.57
C ALA A 82 -13.46 0.83 -9.32
N LEU A 83 -13.61 1.04 -10.64
CA LEU A 83 -12.60 1.68 -11.47
C LEU A 83 -12.36 3.14 -11.05
N TRP A 84 -13.43 3.88 -10.75
CA TRP A 84 -13.31 5.25 -10.24
C TRP A 84 -12.56 5.32 -8.91
N LEU A 85 -12.79 4.38 -8.00
CA LEU A 85 -12.09 4.34 -6.72
C LEU A 85 -10.60 4.05 -6.92
N ILE A 86 -10.26 3.06 -7.77
CA ILE A 86 -8.86 2.76 -8.12
C ILE A 86 -8.18 3.99 -8.72
N GLY A 87 -8.83 4.67 -9.67
CA GLY A 87 -8.30 5.89 -10.27
C GLY A 87 -8.03 6.99 -9.25
N TRP A 88 -8.97 7.24 -8.33
CA TRP A 88 -8.77 8.22 -7.26
C TRP A 88 -7.64 7.85 -6.30
N THR A 89 -7.52 6.57 -5.94
CA THR A 89 -6.45 6.09 -5.08
C THR A 89 -5.08 6.27 -5.74
N LEU A 90 -4.96 6.02 -7.05
CA LEU A 90 -3.72 6.28 -7.81
C LEU A 90 -3.36 7.77 -7.85
N ILE A 91 -4.34 8.65 -8.08
CA ILE A 91 -4.12 10.10 -8.07
C ILE A 91 -3.60 10.54 -6.70
N TRP A 92 -4.21 10.06 -5.60
CA TRP A 92 -3.77 10.40 -4.26
C TRP A 92 -2.37 9.87 -3.93
N LEU A 93 -2.02 8.68 -4.40
CA LEU A 93 -0.66 8.16 -4.25
C LEU A 93 0.37 9.04 -4.97
N ILE A 94 0.05 9.53 -6.18
CA ILE A 94 0.92 10.48 -6.90
C ILE A 94 1.06 11.80 -6.13
N VAL A 95 -0.05 12.32 -5.59
CA VAL A 95 -0.03 13.56 -4.78
C VAL A 95 0.81 13.38 -3.52
N LEU A 96 0.62 12.28 -2.78
CA LEU A 96 1.41 11.99 -1.58
C LEU A 96 2.89 11.80 -1.90
N ALA A 97 3.22 11.12 -3.00
CA ALA A 97 4.59 10.98 -3.47
C ALA A 97 5.21 12.33 -3.84
N GLY A 98 4.49 13.19 -4.56
CA GLY A 98 4.94 14.54 -4.90
C GLY A 98 5.17 15.42 -3.67
N ILE A 99 4.29 15.32 -2.66
CA ILE A 99 4.46 16.02 -1.37
C ILE A 99 5.74 15.53 -0.67
N LEU A 100 5.96 14.22 -0.60
CA LEU A 100 7.16 13.64 0.00
C LEU A 100 8.44 14.13 -0.70
N VAL A 101 8.45 14.12 -2.04
CA VAL A 101 9.59 14.60 -2.85
C VAL A 101 9.82 16.11 -2.70
N TYR A 102 8.77 16.90 -2.44
CA TYR A 102 8.94 18.34 -2.21
C TYR A 102 9.59 18.65 -0.86
N PHE A 103 9.35 17.81 0.16
CA PHE A 103 9.88 18.01 1.52
C PHE A 103 11.25 17.38 1.78
N TYR A 104 11.69 16.43 0.95
CA TYR A 104 12.97 15.73 1.05
C TYR A 104 13.92 16.12 -0.08
#